data_AF-A0A936W3K2-F1
#
_entry.id   AF-A0A936W3K2-F1
#
_cell.length_a   1.000
_cell.length_b   1.000
_cell.length_c   1.000
_cell.angle_alpha   90.00
_cell.angle_beta   90.00
_cell.angle_gamma   90.00
#
_symmetry.space_group_name_H-M   'P 1'
#
loop_
_entity.id
_entity.type
_entity.pdbx_description
1 polymer ?
#
loop_
_entity_poly.entity_id
_entity_poly.type
_entity_poly.pdbx_seq_one_letter_code
_entity_poly.pdbx_strand_id
1 'polypeptide(L)'
;MEDRFEEVSALFTKCFEHYYATQCQCAFPRYHQIISIDCVDTGDSFSCYETEMLIEMSKPYFDIQKGPKGHEGAHQVWTCRKCGSTYSYDWEDFSIHVSRVTMKATETKVAPIGKPAVKPIPLFLGLSGHSFPPQTEMVPVSYEDFEVYMLEL
;
A
#
# COMPACT_ATOMS: atom_id res chain seq x y z
N MET A 1 -16.34 -13.35 3.15
CA MET A 1 -15.46 -12.45 2.37
C MET A 1 -15.53 -11.06 2.97
N GLU A 2 -16.74 -10.52 3.16
CA GLU A 2 -17.02 -9.29 3.91
C GLU A 2 -16.31 -9.24 5.28
N ASP A 3 -16.44 -10.29 6.11
CA ASP A 3 -15.77 -10.38 7.41
C ASP A 3 -14.24 -10.19 7.35
N ARG A 4 -13.59 -10.71 6.30
CA ARG A 4 -12.12 -10.61 6.13
C ARG A 4 -11.67 -9.20 5.77
N PHE A 5 -12.50 -8.47 5.01
CA PHE A 5 -12.25 -7.06 4.68
C PHE A 5 -12.39 -6.18 5.93
N GLU A 6 -13.36 -6.48 6.80
CA GLU A 6 -13.52 -5.79 8.08
C GLU A 6 -12.33 -6.04 9.01
N GLU A 7 -11.86 -7.29 9.11
CA GLU A 7 -10.67 -7.66 9.89
C GLU A 7 -9.42 -6.88 9.45
N VAL A 8 -9.15 -6.85 8.14
CA VAL A 8 -8.00 -6.11 7.60
C VAL A 8 -8.16 -4.60 7.77
N SER A 9 -9.37 -4.06 7.61
CA SER A 9 -9.62 -2.64 7.86
C SER A 9 -9.37 -2.26 9.32
N ALA A 10 -9.83 -3.08 10.25
CA ALA A 10 -9.57 -2.90 11.68
C ALA A 10 -8.07 -2.98 11.98
N LEU A 11 -7.36 -3.96 11.39
CA LEU A 11 -5.91 -4.07 11.50
C LEU A 11 -5.19 -2.83 10.97
N PHE A 12 -5.51 -2.35 9.77
CA PHE A 12 -4.88 -1.17 9.20
C PHE A 12 -5.15 0.09 10.01
N THR A 13 -6.35 0.22 10.59
CA THR A 13 -6.64 1.30 11.55
C THR A 13 -5.68 1.25 12.74
N LYS A 14 -5.52 0.08 13.38
CA LYS A 14 -4.54 -0.10 14.46
C LYS A 14 -3.11 0.19 14.01
N CYS A 15 -2.74 -0.23 12.81
CA CYS A 15 -1.41 0.03 12.24
C CYS A 15 -1.16 1.52 12.10
N PHE A 16 -2.10 2.28 11.53
CA PHE A 16 -1.94 3.72 11.38
C PHE A 16 -1.93 4.44 12.72
N GLU A 17 -2.75 4.02 13.70
CA GLU A 17 -2.67 4.53 15.07
C GLU A 17 -1.27 4.32 15.67
N HIS A 18 -0.73 3.10 15.56
CA HIS A 18 0.61 2.76 16.02
C HIS A 18 1.71 3.55 15.30
N TYR A 19 1.66 3.58 13.96
CA TYR A 19 2.65 4.29 13.14
C TYR A 19 2.63 5.78 13.41
N TYR A 20 1.44 6.37 13.55
CA TYR A 20 1.29 7.80 13.78
C TYR A 20 1.60 8.18 15.23
N ALA A 21 1.41 7.31 16.21
CA ALA A 21 1.89 7.53 17.58
C ALA A 21 3.42 7.55 17.67
N THR A 22 4.08 6.62 16.98
CA THR A 22 5.55 6.47 17.02
C THR A 22 6.26 7.48 16.13
N GLN A 23 5.93 7.52 14.84
CA GLN A 23 6.51 8.45 13.87
C GLN A 23 5.53 8.76 12.74
N CYS A 24 5.49 8.00 11.65
CA CYS A 24 4.41 8.00 10.67
C CYS A 24 4.57 6.77 9.79
N GLN A 25 3.54 6.38 9.03
CA GLN A 25 3.55 5.25 8.12
C GLN A 25 4.75 5.26 7.15
N CYS A 26 5.22 6.45 6.75
CA CYS A 26 6.37 6.63 5.87
C CYS A 26 7.71 6.16 6.46
N ALA A 27 7.77 5.91 7.77
CA ALA A 27 8.96 5.38 8.43
C ALA A 27 8.99 3.85 8.45
N PHE A 28 7.88 3.15 8.17
CA PHE A 28 7.79 1.69 8.36
C PHE A 28 8.02 0.93 7.05
N PRO A 29 9.09 0.13 6.92
CA PRO A 29 9.41 -0.61 5.70
C PRO A 29 8.29 -1.53 5.21
N ARG A 30 7.53 -2.14 6.12
CA ARG A 30 6.43 -3.05 5.79
C ARG A 30 5.25 -2.33 5.15
N TYR A 31 4.95 -1.11 5.60
CA TYR A 31 3.99 -0.24 4.92
C TYR A 31 4.41 0.00 3.46
N HIS A 32 5.65 0.42 3.24
CA HIS A 32 6.18 0.66 1.88
C HIS A 32 6.13 -0.58 1.01
N GLN A 33 6.47 -1.76 1.56
CA GLN A 33 6.43 -3.00 0.80
C GLN A 33 5.02 -3.27 0.26
N ILE A 34 3.99 -3.18 1.10
CA ILE A 34 2.61 -3.46 0.68
C ILE A 34 2.12 -2.42 -0.33
N ILE A 35 2.29 -1.11 -0.07
CA ILE A 35 1.80 -0.09 -1.02
C ILE A 35 2.55 -0.07 -2.36
N SER A 36 3.73 -0.69 -2.42
CA SER A 36 4.57 -0.74 -3.62
C SER A 36 4.25 -1.90 -4.57
N ILE A 37 3.35 -2.81 -4.18
CA ILE A 37 2.92 -3.90 -5.06
C ILE A 37 2.14 -3.28 -6.22
N ASP A 38 2.63 -3.49 -7.44
CA ASP A 38 2.21 -2.80 -8.67
C ASP A 38 2.33 -3.76 -9.86
N CYS A 39 1.87 -3.38 -11.04
CA CYS A 39 1.94 -4.15 -12.29
C CYS A 39 2.53 -3.35 -13.44
N VAL A 40 3.30 -2.31 -13.09
CA VAL A 40 4.21 -1.67 -14.03
C VAL A 40 5.06 -2.76 -14.69
N ASP A 41 5.09 -2.70 -16.02
CA ASP A 41 5.85 -3.54 -16.97
C ASP A 41 5.13 -4.73 -17.62
N THR A 42 3.91 -5.10 -17.24
CA THR A 42 3.16 -6.17 -17.94
C THR A 42 2.09 -5.64 -18.89
N GLY A 43 1.51 -4.47 -18.59
CA GLY A 43 0.31 -3.98 -19.30
C GLY A 43 -0.96 -4.80 -18.98
N ASP A 44 -0.87 -5.73 -18.04
CA ASP A 44 -1.94 -6.64 -17.65
C ASP A 44 -2.66 -6.17 -16.37
N SER A 45 -3.87 -6.70 -16.16
CA SER A 45 -4.74 -6.35 -15.05
C SER A 45 -4.34 -7.00 -13.73
N PHE A 46 -4.61 -6.29 -12.62
CA PHE A 46 -4.28 -6.70 -11.27
C PHE A 46 -5.20 -6.10 -10.22
N SER A 47 -5.35 -6.80 -9.10
CA SER A 47 -5.85 -6.26 -7.85
C SER A 47 -5.14 -6.94 -6.68
N CYS A 48 -4.60 -6.16 -5.74
CA CYS A 48 -4.18 -6.66 -4.43
C CYS A 48 -4.95 -5.91 -3.37
N TYR A 49 -5.81 -6.65 -2.67
CA TYR A 49 -6.76 -6.08 -1.75
C TYR A 49 -6.06 -5.35 -0.60
N GLU A 50 -4.98 -5.91 -0.04
CA GLU A 50 -4.20 -5.22 1.00
C GLU A 50 -3.60 -3.91 0.50
N THR A 51 -3.08 -3.90 -0.72
CA THR A 51 -2.46 -2.69 -1.31
C THR A 51 -3.50 -1.60 -1.49
N GLU A 52 -4.62 -1.92 -2.14
CA GLU A 52 -5.71 -0.98 -2.41
C GLU A 52 -6.31 -0.44 -1.11
N MET A 53 -6.60 -1.32 -0.16
CA MET A 53 -7.15 -0.94 1.14
C MET A 53 -6.16 -0.09 1.93
N LEU A 54 -4.89 -0.48 2.00
CA LEU A 54 -3.89 0.25 2.78
C LEU A 54 -3.65 1.65 2.21
N ILE A 55 -3.62 1.78 0.88
CA ILE A 55 -3.52 3.08 0.20
C ILE A 55 -4.76 3.94 0.50
N GLU A 56 -5.97 3.41 0.31
CA GLU A 56 -7.23 4.12 0.56
C GLU A 56 -7.32 4.62 2.00
N MET A 57 -7.05 3.74 2.96
CA MET A 57 -7.09 4.05 4.38
C MET A 57 -5.97 4.99 4.83
N SER A 58 -4.91 5.13 4.05
CA SER A 58 -3.82 6.07 4.37
C SER A 58 -4.14 7.52 3.99
N LYS A 59 -5.15 7.78 3.13
CA LYS A 59 -5.51 9.13 2.66
C LYS A 59 -5.62 10.20 3.75
N PRO A 60 -6.21 9.95 4.94
CA PRO A 60 -6.31 10.97 6.00
C PRO A 60 -4.96 11.50 6.50
N TYR A 61 -3.87 10.76 6.28
CA TYR A 61 -2.51 11.11 6.70
C TYR A 61 -1.72 11.88 5.63
N PHE A 62 -2.33 12.17 4.47
CA PHE A 62 -1.70 12.85 3.35
C PHE A 62 -2.47 14.12 2.93
N ASP A 63 -1.72 15.11 2.48
CA ASP A 63 -2.22 16.20 1.64
C ASP A 63 -2.12 15.76 0.18
N ILE A 64 -3.27 15.61 -0.45
CA ILE A 64 -3.41 15.04 -1.79
C ILE A 64 -3.61 16.17 -2.79
N GLN A 65 -2.69 16.29 -3.75
CA GLN A 65 -2.75 17.26 -4.82
C GLN A 65 -2.88 16.54 -6.16
N LYS A 66 -3.59 17.16 -7.11
CA LYS A 66 -3.58 16.65 -8.49
C LYS A 66 -2.18 16.79 -9.06
N GLY A 67 -1.76 15.78 -9.79
CA GLY A 67 -0.48 15.78 -10.48
C GLY A 67 -0.39 16.85 -11.59
N PRO A 68 0.83 17.14 -12.08
CA PRO A 68 1.03 18.09 -13.17
C PRO A 68 0.26 17.68 -14.44
N LYS A 69 -0.13 18.67 -15.25
CA LYS A 69 -0.80 18.43 -16.55
C LYS A 69 0.15 17.64 -17.46
N GLY A 70 -0.33 16.53 -18.03
CA GLY A 70 0.42 15.72 -19.01
C GLY A 70 0.57 14.24 -18.64
N HIS A 71 0.15 13.83 -17.44
CA HIS A 71 0.04 12.41 -17.08
C HIS A 71 -1.32 11.84 -17.51
N GLU A 72 -1.31 10.63 -18.06
CA GLU A 72 -2.52 9.84 -18.31
C GLU A 72 -3.14 9.40 -16.96
N GLY A 73 -4.47 9.32 -16.87
CA GLY A 73 -5.16 8.85 -15.65
C GLY A 73 -5.35 9.89 -14.53
N ALA A 74 -5.60 9.39 -13.32
CA ALA A 74 -5.86 10.18 -12.12
C ALA A 74 -4.60 10.40 -11.26
N HIS A 75 -3.50 10.80 -11.90
CA HIS A 75 -2.22 11.05 -11.22
C HIS A 75 -2.36 12.08 -10.09
N GLN A 76 -1.80 11.76 -8.94
CA GLN A 76 -1.81 12.57 -7.72
C GLN A 76 -0.44 12.57 -7.05
N VAL A 77 -0.16 13.67 -6.35
CA VAL A 77 0.99 13.80 -5.45
C VAL A 77 0.46 13.79 -4.02
N TRP A 78 0.90 12.81 -3.24
CA TRP A 78 0.50 12.62 -1.85
C TRP A 78 1.65 13.04 -0.94
N THR A 79 1.45 14.09 -0.14
CA THR A 79 2.46 14.58 0.80
C THR A 79 2.07 14.22 2.23
N CYS A 80 2.91 13.47 2.94
CA CYS A 80 2.61 13.05 4.31
C CYS A 80 2.50 14.28 5.22
N ARG A 81 1.37 14.43 5.91
CA ARG A 81 1.12 15.58 6.80
C ARG A 81 2.11 15.68 7.96
N LYS A 82 2.73 14.56 8.35
CA LYS A 82 3.60 14.49 9.53
C LYS A 82 5.09 14.66 9.22
N CYS A 83 5.60 13.99 8.19
CA CYS A 83 7.04 14.06 7.84
C CYS A 83 7.35 14.79 6.53
N GLY A 84 6.34 15.13 5.72
CA GLY A 84 6.53 15.78 4.42
C GLY A 84 7.10 14.88 3.33
N SER A 85 7.19 13.56 3.54
CA SER A 85 7.53 12.59 2.49
C SER A 85 6.49 12.63 1.39
N THR A 86 6.91 12.51 0.13
CA THR A 86 6.03 12.58 -1.04
C THR A 86 5.95 11.25 -1.75
N TYR A 87 4.76 10.99 -2.30
CA TYR A 87 4.45 9.79 -3.06
C TYR A 87 3.73 10.19 -4.34
N SER A 88 4.04 9.48 -5.42
CA SER A 88 3.20 9.46 -6.62
C SER A 88 2.12 8.42 -6.42
N TYR A 89 0.87 8.82 -6.67
CA TYR A 89 -0.26 7.91 -6.74
C TYR A 89 -0.83 7.97 -8.14
N ASP A 90 -1.04 6.80 -8.74
CA ASP A 90 -1.69 6.67 -10.04
C ASP A 90 -2.87 5.72 -9.92
N TRP A 91 -4.00 6.15 -10.49
CA TRP A 91 -5.16 5.32 -10.67
C TRP A 91 -5.66 5.41 -12.10
N GLU A 92 -5.89 4.25 -12.70
CA GLU A 92 -6.35 4.09 -14.08
C GLU A 92 -7.44 3.02 -14.13
N ASP A 93 -8.55 3.35 -14.80
CA ASP A 93 -9.63 2.43 -15.15
C ASP A 93 -9.47 2.06 -16.63
N PHE A 94 -9.04 0.82 -16.89
CA PHE A 94 -8.83 0.34 -18.25
C PHE A 94 -10.06 -0.41 -18.82
N SER A 95 -11.05 -0.75 -17.98
CA SER A 95 -12.39 -1.28 -18.33
C SER A 95 -13.12 -1.76 -17.06
N ILE A 96 -14.38 -2.22 -17.18
CA ILE A 96 -15.23 -2.82 -16.11
C ILE A 96 -14.58 -3.90 -15.22
N HIS A 97 -13.36 -4.36 -15.53
CA HIS A 97 -12.62 -5.40 -14.81
C HIS A 97 -11.19 -4.98 -14.41
N VAL A 98 -10.77 -3.73 -14.60
CA VAL A 98 -9.36 -3.34 -14.44
C VAL A 98 -9.23 -2.00 -13.71
N SER A 99 -8.98 -2.05 -12.41
CA SER A 99 -8.58 -0.90 -11.58
C SER A 99 -7.11 -1.06 -11.23
N ARG A 100 -6.23 -0.23 -11.81
CA ARG A 100 -4.83 -0.17 -11.40
C ARG A 100 -4.67 0.90 -10.33
N VAL A 101 -4.22 0.51 -9.14
CA VAL A 101 -3.86 1.44 -8.05
C VAL A 101 -2.37 1.28 -7.80
N THR A 102 -1.61 2.38 -7.88
CA THR A 102 -0.17 2.35 -7.58
C THR A 102 0.20 3.52 -6.67
N MET A 103 1.04 3.27 -5.68
CA MET A 103 1.60 4.31 -4.83
C MET A 103 3.10 4.07 -4.63
N LYS A 104 3.92 5.01 -5.08
CA LYS A 104 5.39 4.92 -4.99
C LYS A 104 5.96 6.11 -4.26
N ALA A 105 6.85 5.86 -3.31
CA ALA A 105 7.60 6.92 -2.65
C ALA A 105 8.49 7.63 -3.68
N THR A 106 8.33 8.95 -3.82
CA THR A 106 9.18 9.78 -4.67
C THR A 106 10.28 10.46 -3.87
N GLU A 107 9.96 10.87 -2.63
CA GLU A 107 10.93 11.45 -1.69
C GLU A 107 10.56 11.02 -0.27
N THR A 108 11.46 10.32 0.42
CA THR A 108 11.26 9.94 1.83
C THR A 108 12.09 10.85 2.73
N LYS A 109 11.42 11.60 3.62
CA LYS A 109 12.03 12.60 4.52
C LYS A 109 12.21 12.11 5.95
N VAL A 110 11.99 10.81 6.17
CA VAL A 110 12.05 10.19 7.49
C VAL A 110 12.94 8.95 7.43
N ALA A 111 13.74 8.74 8.47
CA ALA A 111 14.55 7.54 8.57
C ALA A 111 13.64 6.31 8.77
N PRO A 112 13.97 5.16 8.18
CA PRO A 112 13.20 3.95 8.42
C PRO A 112 13.33 3.52 9.88
N ILE A 113 12.22 3.14 10.48
CA ILE A 113 12.12 2.53 11.80
C ILE A 113 11.35 1.23 11.69
N GLY A 114 11.41 0.41 12.75
CA GLY A 114 10.67 -0.84 12.78
C GLY A 114 11.40 -2.01 12.14
N LYS A 115 10.66 -3.10 11.90
CA LYS A 115 11.20 -4.34 11.36
C LYS A 115 11.35 -4.23 9.83
N PRO A 116 12.39 -4.86 9.25
CA PRO A 116 12.53 -4.91 7.79
C PRO A 116 11.37 -5.68 7.14
N ALA A 117 11.15 -5.38 5.88
CA ALA A 117 10.25 -6.12 5.00
C ALA A 117 10.80 -7.53 4.75
N VAL A 118 9.92 -8.53 4.65
CA VAL A 118 10.31 -9.95 4.43
C VAL A 118 9.95 -10.42 3.03
N LYS A 119 10.63 -11.46 2.55
CA LYS A 119 10.29 -12.19 1.33
C LYS A 119 10.17 -13.69 1.62
N PRO A 120 9.15 -14.40 1.10
CA PRO A 120 8.03 -13.88 0.31
C PRO A 120 7.11 -12.94 1.11
N ILE A 121 6.42 -12.02 0.41
CA ILE A 121 5.54 -11.00 0.98
C ILE A 121 4.29 -11.69 1.57
N PRO A 122 4.02 -11.55 2.88
CA PRO A 122 2.84 -12.14 3.49
C PRO A 122 1.59 -11.35 3.09
N LEU A 123 0.57 -12.04 2.58
CA LEU A 123 -0.75 -11.48 2.26
C LEU A 123 -1.84 -12.37 2.87
N PHE A 124 -2.88 -11.76 3.44
CA PHE A 124 -4.03 -12.45 3.99
C PHE A 124 -5.15 -12.59 2.95
N LEU A 125 -5.70 -11.47 2.45
CA LEU A 125 -6.68 -11.40 1.38
C LEU A 125 -6.09 -11.84 0.05
N GLY A 126 -4.85 -11.41 -0.23
CA GLY A 126 -4.10 -11.81 -1.41
C GLY A 126 -4.36 -10.92 -2.62
N LEU A 127 -4.09 -11.48 -3.79
CA LEU A 127 -4.14 -10.75 -5.06
C LEU A 127 -4.74 -11.59 -6.18
N SER A 128 -5.14 -10.91 -7.23
CA SER A 128 -5.58 -11.49 -8.50
C SER A 128 -4.89 -10.80 -9.67
N GLY A 129 -4.65 -11.54 -10.75
CA GLY A 129 -3.98 -11.02 -11.94
C GLY A 129 -2.46 -11.08 -11.91
N HIS A 130 -1.82 -10.39 -12.87
CA HIS A 130 -0.37 -10.30 -12.98
C HIS A 130 0.15 -9.31 -11.95
N SER A 131 1.26 -9.58 -11.27
CA SER A 131 1.77 -8.70 -10.22
C SER A 131 3.28 -8.50 -10.31
N PHE A 132 3.75 -7.36 -9.81
CA PHE A 132 5.12 -7.06 -9.48
C PHE A 132 5.22 -6.62 -8.01
N PRO A 133 5.94 -7.33 -7.14
CA PRO A 133 6.67 -8.58 -7.41
C PRO A 133 5.77 -9.72 -7.91
N PRO A 134 6.32 -10.73 -8.63
CA PRO A 134 5.52 -11.85 -9.12
C PRO A 134 4.88 -12.62 -7.96
N GLN A 135 3.78 -13.32 -8.22
CA GLN A 135 3.07 -14.13 -7.22
C GLN A 135 3.98 -15.12 -6.46
N THR A 136 5.06 -15.59 -7.10
CA THR A 136 6.08 -16.46 -6.46
C THR A 136 6.87 -15.78 -5.34
N GLU A 137 6.87 -14.45 -5.30
CA GLU A 137 7.44 -13.65 -4.23
C GLU A 137 6.41 -13.28 -3.17
N MET A 138 5.20 -13.85 -3.20
CA MET A 138 4.15 -13.65 -2.20
C MET A 138 3.76 -14.99 -1.55
N VAL A 139 3.27 -14.93 -0.32
CA VAL A 139 2.83 -16.10 0.44
C VAL A 139 1.50 -15.81 1.14
N PRO A 140 0.49 -16.69 0.97
CA PRO A 140 -0.74 -16.57 1.75
C PRO A 140 -0.46 -16.90 3.23
N VAL A 141 -0.95 -16.06 4.13
CA VAL A 141 -0.78 -16.23 5.58
C VAL A 141 -2.12 -16.14 6.32
N SER A 142 -2.14 -16.53 7.60
CA SER A 142 -3.32 -16.31 8.45
C SER A 142 -3.47 -14.83 8.83
N TYR A 143 -4.63 -14.46 9.39
CA TYR A 143 -4.84 -13.10 9.91
C TYR A 143 -3.83 -12.79 11.01
N GLU A 144 -3.59 -13.73 11.93
CA GLU A 144 -2.69 -13.56 13.07
C GLU A 144 -1.25 -13.33 12.60
N ASP A 145 -0.78 -14.11 11.61
CA ASP A 145 0.54 -13.93 11.03
C ASP A 145 0.67 -12.57 10.33
N PHE A 146 -0.37 -12.13 9.63
CA PHE A 146 -0.40 -10.82 8.98
C PHE A 146 -0.49 -9.66 9.99
N GLU A 147 -1.23 -9.82 11.09
CA GLU A 147 -1.32 -8.84 12.18
C GLU A 147 0.04 -8.66 12.86
N VAL A 148 0.71 -9.77 13.22
CA VAL A 148 2.08 -9.76 13.75
C VAL A 148 3.04 -9.10 12.77
N TYR A 149 2.88 -9.38 11.47
CA TYR A 149 3.68 -8.74 10.44
C TYR A 149 3.46 -7.22 10.39
N MET A 150 2.22 -6.75 10.31
CA MET A 150 1.96 -5.33 10.12
C MET A 150 2.21 -4.49 11.38
N LEU A 151 1.90 -5.02 12.57
CA LEU A 151 2.12 -4.35 13.86
C LEU A 151 3.53 -4.55 14.44
N GLU A 152 4.37 -5.32 13.75
CA GLU A 152 5.75 -5.61 14.15
C GLU A 152 5.91 -6.31 15.51
N LEU A 153 4.89 -7.01 15.96
CA LEU A 153 4.87 -7.78 17.22
C LEU A 153 5.87 -8.95 17.22
#